data_AF-A0A7S1QY16-F1
#
_entry.id   AF-A0A7S1QY16-F1
#
_cell.length_a   1.000
_cell.length_b   1.000
_cell.length_c   1.000
_cell.angle_alpha   90.00
_cell.angle_beta   90.00
_cell.angle_gamma   90.00
#
_symmetry.space_group_name_H-M   'P 1'
#
loop_
_entity.id
_entity.type
_entity.pdbx_description
1 polymer ?
#
loop_
_entity_poly.entity_id
_entity_poly.type
_entity_poly.pdbx_seq_one_letter_code
_entity_poly.pdbx_strand_id
1 'polypeptide(L)'
;VNTQAAIPPPRKFRLNDHVTCDCLVWVAILVVIIWIAMVIAATVARELKALDTGILMTAHEGLPAATAMFLSHSSFADLQTLPEGTLRRIHDCTFVHRGAFHRLRVASLVRTAVGDVTLTAPDHSALRIQGSLLNGIGTVSFSRPFHAVEHVDLRKMGQATEPIGCTFTATSSAPARGRPPR
;
A
#
# COMPACT_ATOMS: atom_id res chain seq x y z
N VAL A 1 -39.10 -35.04 63.28
CA VAL A 1 -37.65 -35.34 63.30
C VAL A 1 -37.07 -34.80 62.00
N ASN A 2 -36.49 -33.59 62.03
CA ASN A 2 -35.94 -32.92 60.84
C ASN A 2 -34.45 -33.19 60.73
N THR A 3 -34.06 -34.04 59.77
CA THR A 3 -32.67 -34.34 59.43
C THR A 3 -32.17 -33.33 58.40
N GLN A 4 -31.48 -32.27 58.85
CA GLN A 4 -30.72 -31.38 57.98
C GLN A 4 -29.48 -32.12 57.44
N ALA A 5 -29.49 -32.42 56.14
CA ALA A 5 -28.32 -32.97 55.45
C ALA A 5 -27.24 -31.90 55.32
N ALA A 6 -26.11 -32.11 56.00
CA ALA A 6 -24.96 -31.22 55.97
C ALA A 6 -24.31 -31.25 54.57
N ILE A 7 -24.28 -30.09 53.91
CA ILE A 7 -23.63 -29.90 52.60
C ILE A 7 -22.11 -29.92 52.83
N PRO A 8 -21.33 -30.79 52.15
CA PRO A 8 -19.89 -30.86 52.33
C PRO A 8 -19.21 -29.57 51.82
N PRO A 9 -18.13 -29.12 52.48
CA PRO A 9 -17.44 -27.90 52.09
C PRO A 9 -16.81 -28.04 50.70
N PRO A 10 -16.74 -26.95 49.90
CA PRO A 10 -16.12 -26.98 48.59
C PRO A 10 -14.65 -27.38 48.70
N ARG A 11 -14.25 -28.44 47.99
CA ARG A 11 -12.84 -28.83 47.87
C ARG A 11 -12.08 -27.68 47.24
N LYS A 12 -11.14 -27.10 48.00
CA LYS A 12 -10.18 -26.11 47.50
C LYS A 12 -9.29 -26.79 46.47
N PHE A 13 -9.58 -26.58 45.19
CA PHE A 13 -8.71 -26.99 44.09
C PHE A 13 -7.34 -26.34 44.29
N ARG A 14 -6.34 -27.11 44.73
CA ARG A 14 -4.95 -26.68 44.77
C ARG A 14 -4.39 -26.87 43.36
N LEU A 15 -4.13 -25.77 42.67
CA LEU A 15 -3.61 -25.73 41.29
C LEU A 15 -2.30 -26.53 41.10
N ASN A 16 -1.57 -26.80 42.19
CA ASN A 16 -0.26 -27.44 42.16
C ASN A 16 -0.30 -28.95 41.90
N ASP A 17 -1.45 -29.63 41.98
CA ASP A 17 -1.55 -31.09 41.78
C ASP A 17 -1.77 -31.50 40.31
N HIS A 18 -1.99 -30.55 39.40
CA HIS A 18 -2.22 -30.82 37.97
C HIS A 18 -0.98 -30.60 37.08
N VAL A 19 0.14 -30.17 37.65
CA VAL A 19 1.42 -30.11 36.92
C VAL A 19 2.07 -31.49 36.99
N THR A 20 1.50 -32.44 36.25
CA THR A 20 2.15 -33.72 36.01
C THR A 20 3.35 -33.52 35.09
N CYS A 21 4.35 -34.39 35.21
CA CYS A 21 5.52 -34.42 34.32
C CYS A 21 5.09 -34.42 32.83
N ASP A 22 3.97 -35.08 32.52
CA ASP A 22 3.36 -35.11 31.19
C ASP A 22 2.98 -33.71 30.67
N CYS A 23 2.44 -32.83 31.52
CA CYS A 23 2.12 -31.44 31.15
C CYS A 23 3.39 -30.65 30.75
N LEU A 24 4.49 -30.83 31.49
CA LEU A 24 5.77 -30.20 31.14
C LEU A 24 6.32 -30.70 29.80
N VAL A 25 6.18 -32.00 29.52
CA VAL A 25 6.58 -32.59 28.24
C VAL A 25 5.76 -32.01 27.09
N TRP A 26 4.43 -31.92 27.23
CA TRP A 26 3.58 -31.32 26.20
C TRP A 26 3.88 -29.85 25.94
N VAL A 27 4.11 -29.07 27.00
CA VAL A 27 4.52 -27.66 26.87
C VAL A 27 5.86 -27.56 26.13
N ALA A 28 6.84 -28.40 26.47
CA ALA A 28 8.12 -28.41 25.77
C ALA A 28 7.96 -28.75 24.27
N ILE A 29 7.13 -29.74 23.93
CA ILE A 29 6.83 -30.10 22.54
C ILE A 29 6.18 -28.93 21.80
N LEU A 30 5.19 -28.26 22.40
CA LEU A 30 4.54 -27.10 21.78
C LEU A 30 5.52 -25.95 21.55
N VAL A 31 6.40 -25.68 22.51
CA VAL A 31 7.45 -24.66 22.36
C VAL A 31 8.37 -24.99 21.19
N VAL A 32 8.79 -26.25 21.04
CA VAL A 32 9.63 -26.68 19.91
C VAL A 32 8.89 -26.55 18.58
N ILE A 33 7.61 -26.93 18.51
CA ILE A 33 6.81 -26.81 17.28
C ILE A 33 6.67 -25.33 16.86
N ILE A 34 6.33 -24.44 17.82
CA ILE A 34 6.23 -23.00 17.56
C ILE A 34 7.57 -22.44 17.10
N TRP A 35 8.67 -22.87 17.73
CA TRP A 35 10.01 -22.43 17.36
C TRP A 35 10.38 -22.86 15.94
N ILE A 36 10.12 -24.11 15.55
CA ILE A 36 10.36 -24.61 14.19
C ILE A 36 9.54 -23.82 13.17
N ALA A 37 8.24 -23.60 13.44
CA ALA A 37 7.37 -22.81 12.55
C ALA A 37 7.89 -21.37 12.38
N MET A 38 8.36 -20.74 13.47
CA MET A 38 8.95 -19.40 13.44
C MET A 38 10.25 -19.36 12.61
N VAL A 39 11.11 -20.37 12.74
CA VAL A 39 12.34 -20.48 11.93
C VAL A 39 12.00 -20.62 10.44
N ILE A 40 11.04 -21.49 10.08
CA ILE A 40 10.59 -21.67 8.69
C ILE A 40 10.01 -20.35 8.14
N ALA A 41 9.17 -19.66 8.91
CA ALA A 41 8.62 -18.38 8.50
C ALA A 41 9.73 -17.33 8.28
N ALA A 42 10.75 -17.30 9.16
CA ALA A 42 11.88 -16.40 9.04
C ALA A 42 12.76 -16.71 7.83
N THR A 43 12.96 -17.99 7.50
CA THR A 43 13.73 -18.38 6.29
C THR A 43 12.97 -18.02 5.02
N VAL A 44 11.65 -18.27 4.98
CA VAL A 44 10.80 -17.88 3.83
C VAL A 44 10.77 -16.36 3.66
N ALA A 45 10.66 -15.60 4.75
CA ALA A 45 10.67 -14.13 4.70
C ALA A 45 12.00 -13.56 4.17
N ARG A 46 13.13 -14.25 4.39
CA ARG A 46 14.45 -13.84 3.86
C ARG A 46 14.59 -14.08 2.36
N GLU A 47 13.79 -14.97 1.76
CA GLU A 47 13.89 -15.30 0.34
C GLU A 47 13.02 -14.44 -0.57
N LEU A 48 12.20 -13.56 -0.01
CA LEU A 48 11.40 -12.63 -0.80
C LEU A 48 12.21 -11.37 -1.06
N LYS A 49 12.75 -11.26 -2.27
CA LYS A 49 13.37 -10.02 -2.74
C LYS A 49 12.31 -9.20 -3.45
N ALA A 50 11.98 -8.04 -2.89
CA ALA A 50 11.20 -7.03 -3.61
C ALA A 50 12.08 -6.48 -4.73
N LEU A 51 11.68 -6.69 -5.98
CA LEU A 51 12.25 -5.96 -7.10
C LEU A 51 11.61 -4.57 -7.18
N ASP A 52 12.36 -3.60 -7.72
CA ASP A 52 11.89 -2.25 -8.05
C ASP A 52 10.77 -2.22 -9.09
N THR A 53 10.29 -3.38 -9.54
CA THR A 53 9.12 -3.54 -10.42
C THR A 53 7.85 -3.92 -9.66
N GLY A 54 7.90 -4.03 -8.33
CA GLY A 54 6.75 -4.42 -7.49
C GLY A 54 6.43 -5.92 -7.54
N ILE A 55 7.32 -6.72 -8.12
CA ILE A 55 7.21 -8.18 -8.14
C ILE A 55 8.04 -8.73 -6.99
N LEU A 56 7.41 -9.54 -6.14
CA LEU A 56 8.13 -10.34 -5.15
C LEU A 56 8.58 -11.61 -5.86
N MET A 57 9.89 -11.73 -6.05
CA MET A 57 10.50 -12.94 -6.62
C MET A 57 10.99 -13.85 -5.51
N THR A 58 10.86 -15.16 -5.70
CA THR A 58 11.56 -16.15 -4.87
C THR A 58 13.05 -16.09 -5.18
N ALA A 59 13.90 -15.99 -4.15
CA ALA A 59 15.35 -15.94 -4.32
C ALA A 59 15.93 -17.20 -5.00
N HIS A 60 15.24 -18.35 -4.86
CA HIS A 60 15.77 -19.64 -5.29
C HIS A 60 15.50 -19.98 -6.77
N GLU A 61 14.36 -19.55 -7.34
CA GLU A 61 13.92 -19.99 -8.68
C GLU A 61 13.58 -18.83 -9.63
N GLY A 62 13.61 -17.58 -9.14
CA GLY A 62 13.22 -16.42 -9.94
C GLY A 62 11.74 -16.43 -10.36
N LEU A 63 10.94 -17.32 -9.76
CA LEU A 63 9.51 -17.40 -10.01
C LEU A 63 8.79 -16.25 -9.28
N PRO A 64 7.77 -15.63 -9.90
CA PRO A 64 6.98 -14.61 -9.25
C PRO A 64 6.15 -15.25 -8.13
N ALA A 65 6.53 -15.00 -6.87
CA ALA A 65 5.82 -15.50 -5.69
C ALA A 65 4.51 -14.74 -5.46
N ALA A 66 4.54 -13.43 -5.69
CA ALA A 66 3.40 -12.55 -5.61
C ALA A 66 3.60 -11.34 -6.53
N THR A 67 2.55 -10.97 -7.25
CA THR A 67 2.49 -9.72 -7.99
C THR A 67 1.80 -8.69 -7.11
N ALA A 68 2.56 -7.73 -6.58
CA ALA A 68 1.95 -6.57 -5.93
C ALA A 68 1.65 -5.51 -6.98
N MET A 69 0.69 -4.63 -6.67
CA MET A 69 0.47 -3.44 -7.48
C MET A 69 1.73 -2.58 -7.39
N PHE A 70 2.41 -2.38 -8.52
CA PHE A 70 3.62 -1.58 -8.55
C PHE A 70 3.27 -0.12 -8.30
N LEU A 71 3.81 0.40 -7.21
CA LEU A 71 3.65 1.77 -6.77
C LEU A 71 4.89 2.55 -7.20
N SER A 72 4.78 3.28 -8.30
CA SER A 72 5.84 4.16 -8.78
C SER A 72 5.61 5.56 -8.20
N HIS A 73 6.60 6.08 -7.50
CA HIS A 73 6.61 7.50 -7.15
C HIS A 73 7.22 8.27 -8.31
N SER A 74 6.50 9.26 -8.85
CA SER A 74 7.07 10.20 -9.81
C SER A 74 6.72 11.62 -9.39
N SER A 75 7.70 12.51 -9.51
CA SER A 75 7.47 13.92 -9.20
C SER A 75 6.53 14.53 -10.25
N PHE A 76 5.91 15.67 -9.92
CA PHE A 76 5.10 16.40 -10.91
C PHE A 76 5.92 16.84 -12.13
N ALA A 77 7.22 17.07 -11.96
CA ALA A 77 8.12 17.43 -13.06
C ALA A 77 8.33 16.25 -14.01
N ASP A 78 8.46 15.03 -13.46
CA ASP A 78 8.64 13.82 -14.27
C ASP A 78 7.42 13.53 -15.15
N LEU A 79 6.21 13.92 -14.72
CA LEU A 79 5.00 13.74 -15.53
C LEU A 79 5.04 14.48 -16.86
N GLN A 80 5.78 15.58 -16.93
CA GLN A 80 5.92 16.36 -18.15
C GLN A 80 6.81 15.62 -19.16
N THR A 81 7.84 14.93 -18.68
CA THR A 81 8.87 14.26 -19.50
C THR A 81 8.58 12.78 -19.75
N LEU A 82 7.70 12.16 -18.97
CA LEU A 82 7.38 10.73 -19.09
C LEU A 82 6.83 10.35 -20.47
N PRO A 83 7.23 9.21 -21.06
CA PRO A 83 6.66 8.72 -22.30
C PRO A 83 5.14 8.57 -22.21
N GLU A 84 4.42 8.86 -23.31
CA GLU A 84 2.95 8.82 -23.32
C GLU A 84 2.38 7.44 -22.94
N GLY A 85 3.06 6.36 -23.35
CA GLY A 85 2.70 5.00 -22.98
C GLY A 85 2.72 4.76 -21.46
N THR A 86 3.63 5.41 -20.73
CA THR A 86 3.70 5.33 -19.27
C THR A 86 2.64 6.21 -18.62
N LEU A 87 2.42 7.41 -19.14
CA LEU A 87 1.37 8.32 -18.64
C LEU A 87 -0.03 7.67 -18.75
N ARG A 88 -0.31 6.93 -19.82
CA ARG A 88 -1.61 6.25 -19.98
C ARG A 88 -1.85 5.12 -18.97
N ARG A 89 -0.82 4.65 -18.26
CA ARG A 89 -0.91 3.59 -17.23
C ARG A 89 -1.14 4.15 -15.82
N ILE A 90 -1.16 5.48 -15.68
CA ILE A 90 -1.43 6.15 -14.43
C ILE A 90 -2.92 6.05 -14.11
N HIS A 91 -3.26 5.37 -13.00
CA HIS A 91 -4.65 5.17 -12.58
C HIS A 91 -5.01 5.91 -11.30
N ASP A 92 -4.10 6.01 -10.35
CA ASP A 92 -4.25 6.80 -9.14
C ASP A 92 -3.11 7.83 -9.09
N CYS A 93 -3.40 9.07 -8.73
CA CYS A 93 -2.42 10.02 -8.25
C CYS A 93 -2.72 10.33 -6.78
N THR A 94 -1.77 10.09 -5.90
CA THR A 94 -1.86 10.56 -4.50
C THR A 94 -0.86 11.67 -4.27
N PHE A 95 -1.32 12.81 -3.76
CA PHE A 95 -0.49 13.98 -3.44
C PHE A 95 -0.89 14.60 -2.11
N VAL A 96 0.03 15.29 -1.46
CA VAL A 96 -0.22 16.00 -0.20
C VAL A 96 -0.53 17.46 -0.50
N HIS A 97 -1.59 18.02 0.07
CA HIS A 97 -1.90 19.46 -0.03
C HIS A 97 -2.54 19.95 1.25
N ARG A 98 -1.98 21.03 1.82
CA ARG A 98 -2.40 21.61 3.12
C ARG A 98 -2.39 20.60 4.28
N GLY A 99 -1.40 19.71 4.29
CA GLY A 99 -1.25 18.68 5.33
C GLY A 99 -2.25 17.52 5.23
N ALA A 100 -3.04 17.44 4.16
CA ALA A 100 -3.95 16.34 3.89
C ALA A 100 -3.52 15.57 2.64
N PHE A 101 -3.69 14.24 2.67
CA PHE A 101 -3.52 13.38 1.50
C PHE A 101 -4.75 13.44 0.61
N HIS A 102 -4.55 13.79 -0.65
CA HIS A 102 -5.57 13.76 -1.69
C HIS A 102 -5.28 12.58 -2.61
N ARG A 103 -6.27 11.71 -2.79
CA ARG A 103 -6.22 10.63 -3.77
C ARG A 103 -7.14 10.97 -4.92
N LEU A 104 -6.56 11.12 -6.10
CA LEU A 104 -7.25 11.40 -7.34
C LEU A 104 -7.20 10.15 -8.24
N ARG A 105 -8.36 9.52 -8.47
CA ARG A 105 -8.47 8.41 -9.42
C ARG A 105 -8.52 8.99 -10.83
N VAL A 106 -7.50 8.75 -11.63
CA VAL A 106 -7.35 9.32 -12.98
C VAL A 106 -8.28 8.59 -13.95
N ALA A 107 -9.25 9.33 -14.50
CA ALA A 107 -10.12 8.87 -15.59
C ALA A 107 -9.56 9.26 -16.96
N SER A 108 -8.98 10.45 -17.08
CA SER A 108 -8.33 10.92 -18.29
C SER A 108 -7.07 11.71 -17.98
N LEU A 109 -6.07 11.57 -18.85
CA LEU A 109 -4.83 12.32 -18.81
C LEU A 109 -4.62 12.95 -20.19
N VAL A 110 -4.45 14.27 -20.21
CA VAL A 110 -4.16 15.03 -21.43
C VAL A 110 -2.85 15.77 -21.24
N ARG A 111 -1.94 15.64 -22.21
CA ARG A 111 -0.71 16.44 -22.28
C ARG A 111 -0.76 17.34 -23.50
N THR A 112 -0.54 18.64 -23.30
CA THR A 112 -0.48 19.63 -24.39
C THR A 112 0.88 19.57 -25.10
N ALA A 113 0.97 20.14 -26.29
CA ALA A 113 2.24 20.26 -27.02
C ALA A 113 3.29 21.08 -26.27
N VAL A 114 2.86 21.96 -25.35
CA VAL A 114 3.73 22.78 -24.49
C VAL A 114 4.28 21.96 -23.30
N GLY A 115 3.74 20.76 -23.05
CA GLY A 115 4.12 19.90 -21.93
C GLY A 115 3.25 20.07 -20.68
N ASP A 116 2.17 20.85 -20.76
CA ASP A 116 1.21 20.95 -19.65
C ASP A 116 0.45 19.63 -19.52
N VAL A 117 0.27 19.14 -18.30
CA VAL A 117 -0.42 17.88 -18.01
C VAL A 117 -1.69 18.17 -17.22
N THR A 118 -2.81 17.63 -17.69
CA THR A 118 -4.09 17.69 -16.98
C THR A 118 -4.54 16.27 -16.67
N LEU A 119 -4.67 15.96 -15.38
CA LEU A 119 -5.29 14.75 -14.87
C LEU A 119 -6.73 15.09 -14.49
N THR A 120 -7.69 14.30 -14.94
CA THR A 120 -9.11 14.49 -14.60
C THR A 120 -9.66 13.18 -14.06
N ALA A 121 -10.42 13.28 -12.98
CA ALA A 121 -11.06 12.17 -12.32
C ALA A 121 -12.52 12.00 -12.74
N PRO A 122 -13.16 10.85 -12.43
CA PRO A 122 -14.56 10.60 -12.76
C PRO A 122 -15.53 11.60 -12.12
N ASP A 123 -15.14 12.20 -11.00
CA ASP A 123 -15.91 13.22 -10.28
C ASP A 123 -15.68 14.63 -10.85
N HIS A 124 -15.00 14.76 -12.00
CA HIS A 124 -14.59 16.03 -12.60
C HIS A 124 -13.59 16.85 -11.77
N SER A 125 -13.03 16.30 -10.68
CA SER A 125 -11.85 16.93 -10.08
C SER A 125 -10.68 16.86 -11.05
N ALA A 126 -9.88 17.92 -11.11
CA ALA A 126 -8.77 18.00 -12.04
C ALA A 126 -7.52 18.56 -11.39
N LEU A 127 -6.40 17.89 -11.64
CA LEU A 127 -5.07 18.35 -11.31
C LEU A 127 -4.37 18.84 -12.58
N ARG A 128 -4.02 20.11 -12.62
CA ARG A 128 -3.37 20.76 -13.76
C ARG A 128 -1.96 21.15 -13.40
N ILE A 129 -1.02 20.74 -14.24
CA ILE A 129 0.41 21.00 -14.12
C ILE A 129 0.76 21.86 -15.33
N GLN A 130 1.08 23.13 -15.11
CA GLN A 130 1.32 24.11 -16.17
C GLN A 130 2.72 24.70 -16.08
N GLY A 131 3.35 24.93 -17.24
CA GLY A 131 4.71 25.49 -17.33
C GLY A 131 5.80 24.50 -16.94
N SER A 132 7.08 24.89 -17.11
CA SER A 132 8.20 23.98 -16.81
C SER A 132 8.49 23.91 -15.32
N LEU A 133 8.16 22.76 -14.71
CA LEU A 133 8.51 22.47 -13.33
C LEU A 133 10.02 22.26 -13.13
N LEU A 134 10.70 21.74 -14.15
CA LEU A 134 12.16 21.56 -14.15
C LEU A 134 12.90 22.89 -13.97
N ASN A 135 12.33 23.98 -14.49
CA ASN A 135 12.89 25.33 -14.37
C ASN A 135 12.37 26.08 -13.15
N GLY A 136 11.52 25.47 -12.32
CA GLY A 136 10.91 26.10 -11.13
C GLY A 136 9.87 27.19 -11.43
N ILE A 137 9.45 27.32 -12.70
CA ILE A 137 8.44 28.31 -13.15
C ILE A 137 7.04 27.68 -13.20
N GLY A 138 6.95 26.36 -13.14
CA GLY A 138 5.69 25.63 -13.22
C GLY A 138 4.75 25.86 -12.04
N THR A 139 3.46 25.74 -12.30
CA THR A 139 2.40 25.81 -11.28
C THR A 139 1.59 24.53 -11.31
N VAL A 140 1.21 24.05 -10.12
CA VAL A 140 0.30 22.92 -9.96
C VAL A 140 -0.98 23.46 -9.33
N SER A 141 -2.13 23.18 -9.94
CA SER A 141 -3.43 23.58 -9.43
C SER A 141 -4.35 22.38 -9.34
N PHE A 142 -5.12 22.33 -8.25
CA PHE A 142 -6.11 21.32 -7.99
C PHE A 142 -7.48 21.98 -7.96
N SER A 143 -8.43 21.40 -8.70
CA SER A 143 -9.80 21.89 -8.79
C SER A 143 -10.77 20.76 -8.48
N ARG A 144 -11.83 21.08 -7.76
CA ARG A 144 -12.94 20.16 -7.44
C ARG A 144 -14.25 20.84 -7.85
N PRO A 145 -15.26 20.09 -8.30
CA PRO A 145 -16.57 20.67 -8.55
C PRO A 145 -17.08 21.40 -7.30
N PHE A 146 -17.70 22.55 -7.48
CA PHE A 146 -18.27 23.38 -6.39
C PHE A 146 -17.24 23.94 -5.39
N HIS A 147 -15.94 23.78 -5.62
CA HIS A 147 -14.88 24.39 -4.84
C HIS A 147 -14.04 25.34 -5.71
N ALA A 148 -13.36 26.29 -5.06
CA ALA A 148 -12.40 27.16 -5.73
C ALA A 148 -11.20 26.35 -6.24
N VAL A 149 -10.52 26.88 -7.25
CA VAL A 149 -9.23 26.34 -7.71
C VAL A 149 -8.19 26.63 -6.64
N GLU A 150 -7.50 25.58 -6.20
CA GLU A 150 -6.46 25.65 -5.17
C GLU A 150 -5.09 25.48 -5.80
N HIS A 151 -4.17 26.40 -5.53
CA HIS A 151 -2.78 26.24 -5.95
C HIS A 151 -2.01 25.33 -4.97
N VAL A 152 -1.25 24.42 -5.53
CA VAL A 152 -0.43 23.45 -4.82
C VAL A 152 0.98 24.04 -4.71
N ASP A 153 1.33 24.50 -3.50
CA ASP A 153 2.62 25.13 -3.25
C ASP A 153 3.71 24.06 -3.11
N LEU A 154 4.44 23.84 -4.20
CA LEU A 154 5.51 22.84 -4.30
C LEU A 154 6.69 23.17 -3.36
N ARG A 155 6.91 24.45 -3.02
CA ARG A 155 8.02 24.87 -2.17
C ARG A 155 7.81 24.45 -0.72
N LYS A 156 6.56 24.49 -0.26
CA LYS A 156 6.19 24.02 1.09
C LYS A 156 6.23 22.49 1.23
N MET A 157 6.17 21.77 0.12
CA MET A 157 6.26 20.31 0.11
C MET A 157 7.72 19.82 0.19
N GLY A 158 8.68 20.63 -0.29
CA GLY A 158 10.13 20.46 -0.19
C GLY A 158 10.69 20.05 1.18
N GLN A 159 10.02 20.47 2.25
CA GLN A 159 10.50 20.35 3.63
C GLN A 159 9.85 19.20 4.41
N ALA A 160 8.78 18.61 3.88
CA ALA A 160 8.22 17.40 4.47
C ALA A 160 9.09 16.21 4.05
N THR A 161 9.44 15.34 4.98
CA THR A 161 10.12 14.05 4.73
C THR A 161 9.32 13.08 3.85
N GLU A 162 8.19 13.54 3.30
CA GLU A 162 7.26 12.77 2.49
C GLU A 162 7.50 13.04 1.00
N PRO A 163 7.42 12.01 0.14
CA PRO A 163 7.73 12.14 -1.27
C PRO A 163 6.82 13.18 -1.94
N ILE A 164 7.45 14.21 -2.50
CA ILE A 164 6.82 15.30 -3.23
C ILE A 164 6.47 14.80 -4.62
N GLY A 165 5.23 14.40 -4.82
CA GLY A 165 4.80 13.95 -6.13
C GLY A 165 3.44 13.28 -6.11
N CYS A 166 3.07 12.79 -7.28
CA CYS A 166 2.00 11.83 -7.37
C CYS A 166 2.61 10.45 -7.14
N THR A 167 2.00 9.72 -6.23
CA THR A 167 2.20 8.28 -6.17
C THR A 167 1.27 7.62 -7.18
N PHE A 168 1.85 6.84 -8.09
CA PHE A 168 1.14 6.18 -9.17
C PHE A 168 1.08 4.68 -8.96
N THR A 169 -0.14 4.15 -9.02
CA THR A 169 -0.36 2.72 -9.22
C THR A 169 -0.31 2.46 -10.72
N ALA A 170 0.79 1.86 -11.19
CA ALA A 170 0.92 1.44 -12.57
C ALA A 170 0.71 -0.08 -12.63
N THR A 171 -0.33 -0.53 -13.31
CA THR A 171 -0.49 -1.96 -13.60
C THR A 171 0.57 -2.37 -14.61
N SER A 172 1.42 -3.34 -14.25
CA SER A 172 2.49 -3.86 -15.12
C SER A 172 1.95 -4.46 -16.43
N SER A 173 0.68 -4.85 -16.44
CA SER A 173 -0.09 -5.24 -17.61
C SER A 173 -1.49 -4.62 -17.55
N ALA A 174 -1.96 -4.03 -18.65
CA ALA A 174 -3.38 -3.75 -18.78
C ALA A 174 -4.12 -5.10 -18.71
N PRO A 175 -5.23 -5.24 -17.94
CA PRO A 175 -6.00 -6.47 -17.97
C PRO A 175 -6.34 -6.74 -19.44
N ALA A 176 -5.90 -7.90 -19.95
CA ALA A 176 -6.21 -8.31 -21.30
C ALA A 176 -7.73 -8.19 -21.42
N ARG A 177 -8.20 -7.26 -22.28
CA ARG A 177 -9.63 -7.08 -22.53
C ARG A 177 -10.14 -8.48 -22.84
N GLY A 178 -10.93 -9.05 -21.93
CA GLY A 178 -11.51 -10.36 -22.10
C GLY A 178 -12.32 -10.30 -23.38
N ARG A 179 -11.72 -10.77 -24.48
CA ARG A 179 -12.43 -10.91 -25.74
C ARG A 179 -13.49 -11.96 -25.42
N PRO A 180 -14.80 -11.65 -25.54
CA PRO A 180 -15.81 -12.65 -25.28
C PRO A 180 -15.50 -13.88 -26.16
N PRO A 181 -15.60 -15.11 -25.62
CA PRO A 181 -15.40 -16.31 -26.44
C PRO A 181 -16.38 -16.24 -27.62
N ARG A 182 -15.85 -16.49 -28.81
CA ARG A 182 -16.65 -16.64 -30.04
C ARG A 182 -17.32 -18.00 -30.07
#